data_AF-A0A562BKD2-F1
#
_entry.id   AF-A0A562BKD2-F1
#
_cell.length_a   1.000
_cell.length_b   1.000
_cell.length_c   1.000
_cell.angle_alpha   90.00
_cell.angle_beta   90.00
_cell.angle_gamma   90.00
#
_symmetry.space_group_name_H-M   'P 1'
#
loop_
_entity.id
_entity.type
_entity.pdbx_description
1 polymer ?
#
loop_
_entity_poly.entity_id
_entity_poly.type
_entity_poly.pdbx_seq_one_letter_code
_entity_poly.pdbx_strand_id
1 'polypeptide(L)'
;MIMEIAVQHYSREFHNPNGIEAAVDPLPRDARPDIFMANVAAADDSRWIRQADGVDFLPLCFGVTQGYYANLLRVRKSGVLSCHKHFGAVHAYVIKGRWFYLEHDEMYTEGSFIMEPPGETHTLIVPNDVPEMITWFHAVAGYIYYDKAGRITHHEDVFTKLEAARRHYEELRLDQRELDRLIR
;
A
#
# COMPACT_ATOMS: atom_id res chain seq x y z
N MET A 1 10.96 -17.93 -4.59
CA MET A 1 9.77 -18.44 -3.89
C MET A 1 8.65 -17.49 -4.24
N ILE A 2 7.66 -17.94 -5.00
CA ILE A 2 6.58 -17.09 -5.53
C ILE A 2 5.72 -16.62 -4.34
N MET A 3 5.41 -15.32 -4.26
CA MET A 3 4.46 -14.81 -3.28
C MET A 3 3.08 -15.34 -3.62
N GLU A 4 2.57 -16.27 -2.83
CA GLU A 4 1.21 -16.77 -2.93
C GLU A 4 0.31 -15.89 -2.03
N ILE A 5 -0.68 -15.22 -2.62
CA ILE A 5 -1.74 -14.57 -1.84
C ILE A 5 -2.63 -15.70 -1.31
N ALA A 6 -2.25 -16.21 -0.14
CA ALA A 6 -2.99 -17.25 0.53
C ALA A 6 -4.19 -16.61 1.25
N VAL A 7 -5.39 -17.10 0.95
CA VAL A 7 -6.53 -16.89 1.84
C VAL A 7 -6.27 -17.78 3.04
N GLN A 8 -6.20 -17.22 4.24
CA GLN A 8 -6.09 -18.04 5.45
C GLN A 8 -7.34 -18.92 5.51
N HIS A 9 -7.12 -20.23 5.34
CA HIS A 9 -8.14 -21.21 5.67
C HIS A 9 -8.23 -21.27 7.18
N TYR A 10 -9.42 -21.00 7.72
CA TYR A 10 -9.73 -21.15 9.13
C TYR A 10 -9.73 -22.65 9.50
N SER A 11 -8.55 -23.24 9.52
CA SER A 11 -8.33 -24.56 10.08
C SER A 11 -8.19 -24.39 11.58
N ARG A 12 -9.21 -24.81 12.32
CA ARG A 12 -9.17 -24.92 13.78
C ARG A 12 -8.29 -26.10 14.25
N GLU A 13 -7.64 -26.79 13.32
CA GLU A 13 -6.76 -27.94 13.53
C GLU A 13 -5.27 -27.58 13.40
N PHE A 14 -4.92 -26.28 13.33
CA PHE A 14 -3.53 -25.87 13.28
C PHE A 14 -2.76 -26.45 14.48
N HIS A 15 -1.55 -26.98 14.22
CA HIS A 15 -0.72 -27.59 15.26
C HIS A 15 -0.49 -26.58 16.37
N ASN A 16 -1.17 -26.78 17.51
CA ASN A 16 -0.98 -25.97 18.69
C ASN A 16 -0.01 -26.67 19.64
N PRO A 17 1.27 -26.25 19.70
CA PRO A 17 2.26 -26.88 20.57
C PRO A 17 1.92 -26.73 22.06
N ASN A 18 0.99 -25.85 22.42
CA ASN A 18 0.56 -25.59 23.79
C ASN A 18 -0.73 -26.33 24.18
N GLY A 19 -1.32 -27.14 23.29
CA GLY A 19 -2.54 -27.89 23.58
C GLY A 19 -3.79 -27.04 23.83
N ILE A 20 -3.80 -25.79 23.38
CA ILE A 20 -4.95 -24.88 23.53
C ILE A 20 -5.89 -25.07 22.33
N GLU A 21 -7.19 -25.22 22.60
CA GLU A 21 -8.19 -25.30 21.54
C GLU A 21 -8.68 -23.90 21.16
N ALA A 22 -8.84 -23.65 19.86
CA ALA A 22 -9.41 -22.40 19.38
C ALA A 22 -10.91 -22.32 19.68
N ALA A 23 -11.39 -21.15 20.10
CA ALA A 23 -12.83 -20.92 20.26
C ALA A 23 -13.56 -21.10 18.92
N VAL A 24 -14.76 -21.65 18.99
CA VAL A 24 -15.62 -21.90 17.83
C VAL A 24 -16.57 -20.72 17.65
N ASP A 25 -16.07 -19.64 17.03
CA ASP A 25 -16.88 -18.51 16.58
C ASP A 25 -16.67 -18.32 15.06
N PRO A 26 -17.68 -18.56 14.20
CA PRO A 26 -17.51 -18.41 12.76
C PRO A 26 -17.51 -16.94 12.34
N LEU A 27 -16.80 -16.62 11.25
CA LEU A 27 -16.95 -15.32 10.60
C LEU A 27 -18.43 -15.06 10.24
N PRO A 28 -18.94 -13.82 10.40
CA PRO A 28 -20.26 -13.47 9.92
C PRO A 28 -20.45 -13.83 8.44
N ARG A 29 -21.66 -14.24 8.06
CA ARG A 29 -21.99 -14.78 6.72
C ARG A 29 -21.44 -13.95 5.55
N ASP A 30 -21.50 -12.64 5.66
CA ASP A 30 -21.15 -11.70 4.60
C ASP A 30 -19.78 -11.03 4.82
N ALA A 31 -19.02 -11.45 5.84
CA ALA A 31 -17.66 -10.97 6.07
C ALA A 31 -16.70 -11.54 5.03
N ARG A 32 -15.80 -10.71 4.52
CA ARG A 32 -14.67 -11.16 3.70
C ARG A 32 -13.65 -11.86 4.61
N PRO A 33 -13.00 -12.95 4.15
CA PRO A 33 -11.95 -13.61 4.91
C PRO A 33 -10.73 -12.70 5.11
N ASP A 34 -9.78 -13.10 5.96
CA ASP A 34 -8.55 -12.35 6.19
C ASP A 34 -7.67 -12.26 4.93
N ILE A 35 -6.89 -11.18 4.79
CA ILE A 35 -5.73 -11.15 3.88
C ILE A 35 -4.54 -11.69 4.67
N PHE A 36 -3.84 -12.66 4.08
CA PHE A 36 -2.52 -13.06 4.54
C PHE A 36 -1.52 -13.07 3.39
N MET A 37 -0.36 -12.47 3.63
CA MET A 37 0.78 -12.47 2.71
C MET A 37 2.03 -12.82 3.50
N ALA A 38 2.62 -13.99 3.22
CA ALA A 38 3.68 -14.55 4.06
C ALA A 38 4.96 -13.70 4.10
N ASN A 39 5.39 -13.13 2.97
CA ASN A 39 6.58 -12.29 2.90
C ASN A 39 6.44 -11.23 1.80
N VAL A 40 5.83 -10.10 2.16
CA VAL A 40 5.62 -8.95 1.25
C VAL A 40 6.93 -8.31 0.77
N ALA A 41 8.01 -8.41 1.55
CA ALA A 41 9.32 -7.88 1.16
C ALA A 41 10.00 -8.72 0.06
N ALA A 42 9.61 -9.99 -0.08
CA ALA A 42 10.08 -10.90 -1.12
C ALA A 42 9.09 -11.04 -2.30
N ALA A 43 8.13 -10.12 -2.42
CA ALA A 43 7.18 -10.10 -3.52
C ALA A 43 7.91 -10.05 -4.87
N ASP A 44 7.49 -10.91 -5.80
CA ASP A 44 7.99 -10.94 -7.16
C ASP A 44 7.77 -9.59 -7.87
N ASP A 45 8.72 -9.15 -8.68
CA ASP A 45 8.65 -7.84 -9.35
C ASP A 45 7.41 -7.69 -10.24
N SER A 46 6.83 -8.77 -10.77
CA SER A 46 5.56 -8.72 -11.52
C SER A 46 4.36 -8.28 -10.68
N ARG A 47 4.44 -8.37 -9.35
CA ARG A 47 3.38 -7.97 -8.41
C ARG A 47 3.47 -6.51 -8.00
N TRP A 48 4.58 -5.83 -8.30
CA TRP A 48 4.74 -4.40 -8.10
C TRP A 48 4.14 -3.63 -9.27
N ILE A 49 3.10 -2.84 -9.00
CA ILE A 49 2.34 -2.10 -9.99
C ILE A 49 2.98 -0.75 -10.22
N ARG A 50 3.19 -0.44 -11.49
CA ARG A 50 3.76 0.84 -11.90
C ARG A 50 2.79 2.00 -11.62
N GLN A 51 3.21 2.97 -10.81
CA GLN A 51 2.44 4.20 -10.56
C GLN A 51 2.97 5.38 -11.39
N ALA A 52 4.27 5.61 -11.34
CA ALA A 52 4.94 6.68 -12.06
C ALA A 52 6.40 6.29 -12.31
N ASP A 53 7.17 7.09 -13.06
CA ASP A 53 8.55 6.74 -13.35
C ASP A 53 9.44 6.61 -12.10
N GLY A 54 9.96 5.42 -11.82
CA GLY A 54 10.75 5.07 -10.63
C GLY A 54 9.92 4.75 -9.38
N VAL A 55 8.59 4.76 -9.48
CA VAL A 55 7.63 4.56 -8.38
C VAL A 55 6.69 3.41 -8.69
N ASP A 56 6.73 2.39 -7.84
CA ASP A 56 5.85 1.23 -7.91
C ASP A 56 5.16 1.01 -6.57
N PHE A 57 4.01 0.34 -6.56
CA PHE A 57 3.36 -0.07 -5.31
C PHE A 57 2.97 -1.55 -5.32
N LEU A 58 3.06 -2.19 -4.17
CA LEU A 58 2.53 -3.53 -3.91
C LEU A 58 1.21 -3.39 -3.13
N PRO A 59 0.05 -3.77 -3.69
CA PRO A 59 -1.21 -3.63 -3.00
C PRO A 59 -1.34 -4.68 -1.90
N LEU A 60 -1.82 -4.26 -0.73
CA LEU A 60 -2.05 -5.13 0.43
C LEU A 60 -3.55 -5.27 0.74
N CYS A 61 -4.32 -4.20 0.60
CA CYS A 61 -5.77 -4.18 0.82
C CYS A 61 -6.43 -3.05 0.04
N PHE A 62 -7.62 -3.30 -0.50
CA PHE A 62 -8.48 -2.30 -1.13
C PHE A 62 -9.83 -2.27 -0.39
N GLY A 63 -9.99 -1.36 0.57
CA GLY A 63 -11.27 -1.15 1.26
C GLY A 63 -12.20 -0.30 0.40
N VAL A 64 -12.90 -0.90 -0.55
CA VAL A 64 -13.70 -0.17 -1.55
C VAL A 64 -14.97 0.43 -0.94
N THR A 65 -15.48 -0.17 0.14
CA THR A 65 -16.67 0.35 0.84
C THR A 65 -16.29 1.48 1.81
N GLN A 66 -15.19 1.32 2.53
CA GLN A 66 -14.70 2.31 3.51
C GLN A 66 -13.84 3.41 2.87
N GLY A 67 -13.48 3.26 1.58
CA GLY A 67 -12.68 4.21 0.83
C GLY A 67 -11.25 4.29 1.34
N TYR A 68 -10.51 3.20 1.44
CA TYR A 68 -9.09 3.22 1.79
C TYR A 68 -8.29 2.18 1.00
N TYR A 69 -6.97 2.32 1.00
CA TYR A 69 -6.08 1.24 0.59
C TYR A 69 -4.86 1.15 1.50
N ALA A 70 -4.32 -0.06 1.61
CA ALA A 70 -3.01 -0.32 2.18
C ALA A 70 -2.06 -0.83 1.10
N ASN A 71 -0.83 -0.30 1.05
CA ASN A 71 0.18 -0.74 0.10
C ASN A 71 1.60 -0.62 0.70
N LEU A 72 2.56 -1.26 0.03
CA LEU A 72 3.95 -0.81 0.10
C LEU A 72 4.23 0.08 -1.10
N LEU A 73 4.78 1.27 -0.87
CA LEU A 73 5.33 2.11 -1.93
C LEU A 73 6.82 1.85 -2.03
N ARG A 74 7.31 1.56 -3.24
CA ARG A 74 8.73 1.39 -3.55
C ARG A 74 9.18 2.46 -4.51
N VAL A 75 10.24 3.16 -4.15
CA VAL A 75 10.82 4.24 -4.94
C VAL A 75 12.29 3.94 -5.20
N ARG A 76 12.65 3.83 -6.48
CA ARG A 76 14.03 3.59 -6.97
C ARG A 76 14.59 4.77 -7.76
N LYS A 77 13.90 5.91 -7.70
CA LYS A 77 14.28 7.16 -8.32
C LYS A 77 14.41 8.22 -7.25
N SER A 78 15.45 9.03 -7.35
CA SER A 78 15.65 10.16 -6.47
C SER A 78 14.92 11.41 -6.95
N GLY A 79 14.65 12.32 -6.02
CA GLY A 79 14.04 13.61 -6.28
C GLY A 79 12.56 13.68 -5.90
N VAL A 80 11.88 14.70 -6.43
CA VAL A 80 10.48 15.00 -6.13
C VAL A 80 9.58 13.96 -6.75
N LEU A 81 8.78 13.29 -5.92
CA LEU A 81 7.75 12.37 -6.39
C LEU A 81 6.52 13.13 -6.88
N SER A 82 5.94 13.95 -6.00
CA SER A 82 4.77 14.78 -6.30
C SER A 82 4.41 15.70 -5.15
N CYS A 83 3.72 16.80 -5.44
CA CYS A 83 2.97 17.58 -4.46
C CYS A 83 1.50 17.15 -4.49
N HIS A 84 0.91 16.84 -3.35
CA HIS A 84 -0.49 16.39 -3.27
C HIS A 84 -1.13 16.73 -1.93
N LYS A 85 -2.47 16.74 -1.91
CA LYS A 85 -3.28 16.99 -0.72
C LYS A 85 -4.19 15.82 -0.40
N HIS A 86 -4.11 15.33 0.83
CA HIS A 86 -4.95 14.24 1.32
C HIS A 86 -6.30 14.71 1.84
N PHE A 87 -7.35 13.94 1.55
CA PHE A 87 -8.71 14.18 2.06
C PHE A 87 -9.06 13.31 3.27
N GLY A 88 -8.31 12.23 3.50
CA GLY A 88 -8.37 11.40 4.70
C GLY A 88 -7.01 11.31 5.38
N ALA A 89 -6.96 10.60 6.49
CA ALA A 89 -5.72 10.40 7.21
C ALA A 89 -4.82 9.39 6.48
N VAL A 90 -3.51 9.56 6.61
CA VAL A 90 -2.51 8.59 6.16
C VAL A 90 -1.69 8.14 7.35
N HIS A 91 -1.48 6.83 7.44
CA HIS A 91 -0.47 6.25 8.31
C HIS A 91 0.65 5.68 7.46
N ALA A 92 1.89 5.91 7.86
CA ALA A 92 3.06 5.37 7.18
C ALA A 92 4.04 4.73 8.16
N TYR A 93 4.75 3.70 7.68
CA TYR A 93 5.86 3.09 8.39
C TYR A 93 7.01 2.79 7.43
N VAL A 94 8.17 3.38 7.70
CA VAL A 94 9.34 3.27 6.81
C VAL A 94 10.03 1.93 7.05
N ILE A 95 10.05 1.08 6.03
CA ILE A 95 10.68 -0.24 6.08
C ILE A 95 12.13 -0.16 5.62
N LYS A 96 12.39 0.61 4.55
CA LYS A 96 13.71 0.72 3.94
C LYS A 96 13.98 2.14 3.45
N GLY A 97 15.23 2.59 3.58
CA GLY A 97 15.69 3.86 3.06
C GLY A 97 15.22 5.05 3.91
N ARG A 98 15.14 6.22 3.28
CA ARG A 98 14.66 7.44 3.93
C ARG A 98 14.09 8.42 2.94
N TRP A 99 13.23 9.31 3.43
CA TRP A 99 12.55 10.32 2.65
C TRP A 99 12.04 11.43 3.58
N PHE A 100 11.62 12.56 3.01
CA PHE A 100 11.12 13.70 3.76
C PHE A 100 10.04 14.43 2.97
N TYR A 101 9.29 15.29 3.66
CA TYR A 101 8.40 16.27 3.05
C TYR A 101 9.10 17.62 3.00
N LEU A 102 8.93 18.39 1.93
CA LEU A 102 9.48 19.75 1.84
C LEU A 102 8.90 20.70 2.89
N GLU A 103 7.72 20.37 3.39
CA GLU A 103 6.90 21.18 4.30
C GLU A 103 7.23 20.93 5.78
N HIS A 104 8.14 20.00 6.07
CA HIS A 104 8.53 19.59 7.42
C HIS A 104 10.05 19.53 7.57
N ASP A 105 10.54 19.68 8.80
CA ASP A 105 11.98 19.70 9.10
C ASP A 105 12.55 18.26 9.25
N GLU A 106 11.68 17.28 9.42
CA GLU A 106 12.01 15.91 9.76
C GLU A 106 12.40 15.07 8.53
N MET A 107 13.46 14.28 8.71
CA MET A 107 13.79 13.17 7.81
C MET A 107 13.21 11.87 8.38
N TYR A 108 12.38 11.18 7.60
CA TYR A 108 11.83 9.89 7.96
C TYR A 108 12.77 8.78 7.50
N THR A 109 13.24 7.96 8.44
CA THR A 109 14.21 6.87 8.21
C THR A 109 13.62 5.51 8.62
N GLU A 110 14.29 4.40 8.31
CA GLU A 110 13.86 3.04 8.69
C GLU A 110 13.39 2.94 10.15
N GLY A 111 12.18 2.43 10.35
CA GLY A 111 11.52 2.35 11.67
C GLY A 111 10.67 3.56 12.05
N SER A 112 10.69 4.64 11.25
CA SER A 112 9.84 5.82 11.50
C SER A 112 8.37 5.48 11.25
N PHE A 113 7.50 5.90 12.18
CA PHE A 113 6.06 5.95 12.01
C PHE A 113 5.61 7.39 11.76
N ILE A 114 4.68 7.56 10.83
CA ILE A 114 4.14 8.86 10.44
C ILE A 114 2.61 8.77 10.47
N MET A 115 1.98 9.84 10.95
CA MET A 115 0.55 10.07 10.78
C MET A 115 0.36 11.45 10.16
N GLU A 116 -0.30 11.49 9.01
CA GLU A 116 -0.66 12.73 8.33
C GLU A 116 -2.17 12.98 8.54
N PRO A 117 -2.56 14.17 9.03
CA PRO A 117 -3.96 14.50 9.20
C PRO A 117 -4.62 14.78 7.84
N PRO A 118 -5.95 14.58 7.73
CA PRO A 118 -6.70 15.04 6.56
C PRO A 118 -6.48 16.54 6.31
N GLY A 119 -6.28 16.91 5.05
CA GLY A 119 -6.09 18.30 4.61
C GLY A 119 -4.63 18.75 4.51
N GLU A 120 -3.69 17.93 4.98
CA GLU A 120 -2.25 18.09 4.78
C GLU A 120 -1.96 18.18 3.26
N THR A 121 -1.09 19.11 2.87
CA THR A 121 -0.57 19.23 1.50
C THR A 121 0.95 19.23 1.53
N HIS A 122 1.54 18.16 1.00
CA HIS A 122 2.99 17.96 1.07
C HIS A 122 3.62 17.55 -0.26
N THR A 123 4.95 17.55 -0.24
CA THR A 123 5.81 17.18 -1.35
C THR A 123 6.82 16.14 -0.90
N LEU A 124 6.58 14.87 -1.25
CA LEU A 124 7.46 13.76 -0.89
C LEU A 124 8.74 13.79 -1.74
N ILE A 125 9.89 13.75 -1.06
CA ILE A 125 11.22 13.64 -1.68
C ILE A 125 12.01 12.46 -1.14
N VAL A 126 12.59 11.68 -2.06
CA VAL A 126 13.63 10.70 -1.74
C VAL A 126 15.00 11.30 -2.07
N PRO A 127 15.95 11.38 -1.09
CA PRO A 127 17.29 11.91 -1.31
C PRO A 127 18.06 11.20 -2.43
N ASN A 128 18.98 11.91 -3.08
CA ASN A 128 19.75 11.41 -4.23
C ASN A 128 20.64 10.20 -3.94
N ASP A 129 21.08 10.05 -2.69
CA ASP A 129 21.95 8.97 -2.25
C ASP A 129 21.17 7.76 -1.71
N VAL A 130 19.84 7.78 -1.76
CA VAL A 130 18.98 6.66 -1.38
C VAL A 130 18.65 5.83 -2.63
N PRO A 131 19.23 4.63 -2.80
CA PRO A 131 19.01 3.82 -4.01
C PRO A 131 17.60 3.21 -4.05
N GLU A 132 17.01 2.96 -2.89
CA GLU A 132 15.67 2.40 -2.77
C GLU A 132 15.03 2.83 -1.44
N MET A 133 13.77 3.24 -1.52
CA MET A 133 12.90 3.46 -0.36
C MET A 133 11.72 2.50 -0.44
N ILE A 134 11.34 1.91 0.70
CA ILE A 134 10.12 1.13 0.86
C ILE A 134 9.38 1.62 2.10
N THR A 135 8.14 2.09 1.93
CA THR A 135 7.29 2.56 3.03
C THR A 135 5.92 1.89 2.92
N TRP A 136 5.44 1.35 4.03
CA TRP A 136 4.06 0.91 4.15
C TRP A 136 3.16 2.12 4.33
N PHE A 137 2.08 2.21 3.57
CA PHE A 137 1.07 3.25 3.68
C PHE A 137 -0.32 2.64 3.88
N HIS A 138 -1.10 3.24 4.77
CA HIS A 138 -2.54 3.08 4.86
C HIS A 138 -3.19 4.45 4.65
N ALA A 139 -3.80 4.66 3.48
CA ALA A 139 -4.37 5.94 3.07
C ALA A 139 -5.90 5.85 3.00
N VAL A 140 -6.57 6.77 3.70
CA VAL A 140 -8.04 6.88 3.74
C VAL A 140 -8.51 7.97 2.80
N ALA A 141 -9.70 7.77 2.23
CA ALA A 141 -10.28 8.51 1.13
C ALA A 141 -9.38 8.46 -0.11
N GLY A 142 -8.70 9.57 -0.38
CA GLY A 142 -7.85 9.76 -1.54
C GLY A 142 -7.19 11.12 -1.47
N TYR A 143 -6.53 11.50 -2.55
CA TYR A 143 -5.81 12.76 -2.64
C TYR A 143 -5.79 13.32 -4.05
N ILE A 144 -5.43 14.60 -4.16
CA ILE A 144 -5.28 15.30 -5.43
C ILE A 144 -3.86 15.79 -5.61
N TYR A 145 -3.36 15.69 -6.85
CA TYR A 145 -2.04 16.16 -7.23
C TYR A 145 -2.08 17.60 -7.72
N TYR A 146 -1.09 18.39 -7.31
CA TYR A 146 -0.89 19.75 -7.78
C TYR A 146 0.31 19.86 -8.72
N ASP A 147 0.19 20.70 -9.75
CA ASP A 147 1.36 21.17 -10.50
C ASP A 147 2.04 22.36 -9.80
N LYS A 148 3.15 22.84 -10.39
CA LYS A 148 3.93 23.98 -9.87
C LYS A 148 3.14 25.30 -9.83
N ALA A 149 2.02 25.40 -10.54
CA ALA A 149 1.15 26.57 -10.54
C ALA A 149 -0.03 26.42 -9.55
N GLY A 150 -0.06 25.35 -8.76
CA GLY A 150 -1.12 25.06 -7.79
C GLY A 150 -2.41 24.57 -8.45
N ARG A 151 -2.36 24.11 -9.70
CA ARG A 151 -3.54 23.56 -10.39
C ARG A 151 -3.68 22.07 -10.09
N ILE A 152 -4.90 21.62 -9.88
CA ILE A 152 -5.22 20.20 -9.74
C ILE A 152 -4.99 19.52 -11.09
N THR A 153 -4.20 18.45 -11.09
CA THR A 153 -3.90 17.71 -12.33
C THR A 153 -4.63 16.37 -12.37
N HIS A 154 -4.60 15.61 -11.27
CA HIS A 154 -5.16 14.26 -11.17
C HIS A 154 -5.60 13.99 -9.71
N HIS A 155 -6.34 12.92 -9.51
CA HIS A 155 -6.67 12.38 -8.18
C HIS A 155 -6.21 10.93 -8.06
N GLU A 156 -6.09 10.45 -6.83
CA GLU A 156 -5.83 9.06 -6.52
C GLU A 156 -6.72 8.62 -5.35
N ASP A 157 -7.37 7.47 -5.49
CA ASP A 157 -8.19 6.83 -4.48
C ASP A 157 -8.08 5.30 -4.58
N VAL A 158 -8.89 4.58 -3.81
CA VAL A 158 -8.92 3.10 -3.84
C VAL A 158 -9.28 2.55 -5.23
N PHE A 159 -10.14 3.23 -6.00
CA PHE A 159 -10.59 2.77 -7.30
C PHE A 159 -9.55 3.03 -8.38
N THR A 160 -8.89 4.19 -8.39
CA THR A 160 -7.79 4.46 -9.34
C THR A 160 -6.60 3.52 -9.09
N LYS A 161 -6.30 3.21 -7.83
CA LYS A 161 -5.28 2.20 -7.46
C LYS A 161 -5.66 0.81 -7.93
N LEU A 162 -6.90 0.40 -7.69
CA LEU A 162 -7.39 -0.90 -8.12
C LEU A 162 -7.37 -1.01 -9.65
N GLU A 163 -7.82 0.02 -10.37
CA GLU A 163 -7.79 0.05 -11.83
C GLU A 163 -6.36 -0.06 -12.39
N ALA A 164 -5.40 0.66 -11.79
CA ALA A 164 -3.99 0.51 -12.15
C ALA A 164 -3.48 -0.92 -11.93
N ALA A 165 -3.90 -1.57 -10.84
CA ALA A 165 -3.58 -2.96 -10.55
C ALA A 165 -4.17 -3.91 -11.60
N ARG A 166 -5.45 -3.72 -11.95
CA ARG A 166 -6.16 -4.54 -12.94
C ARG A 166 -5.46 -4.51 -14.29
N ARG A 167 -5.16 -3.30 -14.77
CA ARG A 167 -4.45 -3.08 -16.04
C ARG A 167 -3.08 -3.75 -16.03
N HIS A 168 -2.29 -3.57 -14.98
CA HIS A 168 -0.98 -4.20 -14.84
C HIS A 168 -1.05 -5.73 -14.87
N TYR A 169 -2.02 -6.32 -14.16
CA TYR A 169 -2.23 -7.77 -14.18
C TYR A 169 -2.71 -8.27 -15.54
N GLU A 170 -3.53 -7.50 -16.25
CA GLU A 170 -3.96 -7.82 -17.61
C GLU A 170 -2.79 -7.82 -18.61
N GLU A 171 -1.97 -6.76 -18.59
CA GLU A 171 -0.78 -6.62 -19.44
C GLU A 171 0.20 -7.79 -19.26
N LEU A 172 0.38 -8.26 -18.02
CA LEU A 172 1.25 -9.38 -17.68
C LEU A 172 0.56 -10.76 -17.73
N ARG A 173 -0.74 -10.81 -18.07
CA ARG A 173 -1.58 -12.03 -18.07
C ARG A 173 -1.57 -12.77 -16.73
N LEU A 174 -1.58 -12.03 -15.63
CA LEU A 174 -1.69 -12.54 -14.27
C LEU A 174 -3.16 -12.78 -13.89
N ASP A 175 -3.39 -13.61 -12.88
CA ASP A 175 -4.73 -13.96 -12.43
C ASP A 175 -5.40 -12.79 -11.69
N GLN A 176 -6.44 -12.21 -12.29
CA GLN A 176 -7.23 -11.13 -11.72
C GLN A 176 -7.86 -11.50 -10.36
N ARG A 177 -8.08 -12.79 -10.07
CA ARG A 177 -8.64 -13.26 -8.80
C ARG A 177 -7.69 -13.04 -7.63
N GLU A 178 -6.39 -12.88 -7.87
CA GLU A 178 -5.43 -12.47 -6.84
C GLU A 178 -5.76 -11.08 -6.30
N LEU A 179 -6.15 -10.14 -7.17
CA LEU A 179 -6.58 -8.80 -6.77
C LEU A 179 -7.96 -8.82 -6.10
N ASP A 180 -8.88 -9.68 -6.54
CA ASP A 180 -10.20 -9.84 -5.90
C ASP A 180 -10.08 -10.22 -4.42
N ARG A 181 -9.07 -11.03 -4.07
CA ARG A 181 -8.79 -11.41 -2.68
C ARG A 181 -8.35 -10.24 -1.81
N LEU A 182 -7.91 -9.13 -2.39
CA LEU A 182 -7.50 -7.92 -1.67
C LEU A 182 -8.64 -6.92 -1.46
N ILE A 183 -9.78 -7.10 -2.12
CA ILE A 183 -10.94 -6.21 -2.01
C ILE A 183 -11.72 -6.48 -0.71
N ARG A 184 -12.00 -5.41 0.03
CA ARG A 184 -12.76 -5.36 1.29
C ARG A 184 -13.91 -4.37 1.21
#